data_AF-A0A3D2FGR0-F1
#
_entry.id   AF-A0A3D2FGR0-F1
#
_cell.length_a   1.000
_cell.length_b   1.000
_cell.length_c   1.000
_cell.angle_alpha   90.00
_cell.angle_beta   90.00
_cell.angle_gamma   90.00
#
_symmetry.space_group_name_H-M   'P 1'
#
loop_
_entity.id
_entity.type
_entity.pdbx_description
1 polymer ?
#
loop_
_entity_poly.entity_id
_entity_poly.type
_entity_poly.pdbx_seq_one_letter_code
_entity_poly.pdbx_strand_id
1 'polypeptide(L)'
;MKHFLAPLVAISFVIAAPASAADESRATRVGCYQEVKVPAQYSVKRVKIKDEYRQYIKRTNGRIDLMEFPAVYREDKTKVAEAHTVMREIVCN
;
A
#
# COMPACT_ATOMS: atom_id res chain seq x y z
N MET A 1 31.30 -45.63 -46.35
CA MET A 1 30.83 -44.24 -46.45
C MET A 1 29.61 -44.10 -45.53
N LYS A 2 29.61 -43.07 -44.69
CA LYS A 2 28.86 -43.00 -43.43
C LYS A 2 27.41 -42.57 -43.69
N HIS A 3 26.45 -43.47 -43.52
CA HIS A 3 25.02 -43.16 -43.61
C HIS A 3 24.60 -42.37 -42.36
N PHE A 4 24.27 -41.09 -42.55
CA PHE A 4 23.65 -40.26 -41.52
C PHE A 4 22.15 -40.57 -41.49
N LEU A 5 21.71 -41.29 -40.46
CA LEU A 5 20.30 -41.43 -40.10
C LEU A 5 19.91 -40.24 -39.21
N ALA A 6 19.07 -39.35 -39.73
CA ALA A 6 18.48 -38.26 -38.97
C ALA A 6 17.23 -38.76 -38.21
N PRO A 7 17.10 -38.53 -36.89
CA PRO A 7 15.90 -38.92 -36.16
C PRO A 7 14.79 -37.88 -36.39
N LEU A 8 13.63 -38.35 -36.84
CA LEU A 8 12.38 -37.59 -36.91
C LEU A 8 11.86 -37.41 -35.48
N VAL A 9 12.12 -36.25 -34.88
CA VAL A 9 11.54 -35.86 -33.59
C VAL A 9 10.12 -35.35 -33.83
N ALA A 10 9.13 -36.18 -33.52
CA ALA A 10 7.72 -35.78 -33.51
C ALA A 10 7.45 -34.90 -32.28
N ILE A 11 7.24 -33.61 -32.51
CA ILE A 11 6.86 -32.66 -31.46
C ILE A 11 5.35 -32.81 -31.23
N SER A 12 4.97 -33.51 -30.16
CA SER A 12 3.58 -33.59 -29.71
C SER A 12 3.19 -32.26 -29.06
N PHE A 13 2.46 -31.41 -29.79
CA PHE A 13 1.80 -30.24 -29.21
C PHE A 13 0.62 -30.70 -28.36
N VAL A 14 0.78 -30.65 -27.04
CA VAL A 14 -0.35 -30.76 -26.10
C VAL A 14 -1.13 -29.45 -26.18
N ILE A 15 -2.26 -29.47 -26.89
CA ILE A 15 -3.18 -28.34 -26.91
C ILE A 15 -3.86 -28.31 -25.54
N ALA A 16 -3.45 -27.38 -24.68
CA ALA A 16 -4.17 -27.11 -23.45
C ALA A 16 -5.58 -26.61 -23.83
N ALA A 17 -6.60 -27.40 -23.48
CA ALA A 17 -7.98 -26.97 -23.66
C ALA A 17 -8.21 -25.70 -22.80
N PRO A 18 -8.87 -24.67 -23.34
CA PRO A 18 -9.20 -23.49 -22.56
C PRO A 18 -10.16 -23.93 -21.45
N ALA A 19 -9.85 -23.57 -20.21
CA ALA A 19 -10.82 -23.70 -19.12
C ALA A 19 -12.03 -22.82 -19.48
N SER A 20 -13.18 -23.43 -19.72
CA SER A 20 -14.43 -22.71 -19.95
C SER A 20 -14.81 -21.99 -18.67
N ALA A 21 -14.91 -20.66 -18.73
CA ALA A 21 -15.51 -19.87 -17.66
C ALA A 21 -16.90 -20.44 -17.32
N ALA A 22 -17.24 -20.49 -16.04
CA ALA A 22 -18.52 -20.99 -15.59
C ALA A 22 -19.67 -20.27 -16.31
N ASP A 23 -20.63 -21.04 -16.82
CA ASP A 23 -21.79 -20.51 -17.54
C ASP A 23 -22.68 -19.70 -16.59
N GLU A 24 -22.58 -18.37 -16.67
CA GLU A 24 -23.35 -17.44 -15.83
C GLU A 24 -24.85 -17.63 -15.98
N SER A 25 -25.34 -18.21 -17.09
CA SER A 25 -26.77 -18.45 -17.31
C SER A 25 -27.37 -19.47 -16.33
N ARG A 26 -26.53 -20.28 -15.68
CA ARG A 26 -26.92 -21.26 -14.66
C ARG A 26 -26.68 -20.75 -13.23
N ALA A 27 -26.12 -19.56 -13.07
CA ALA A 27 -25.84 -18.98 -11.76
C ALA A 27 -27.05 -18.20 -11.22
N THR A 28 -27.36 -18.38 -9.94
CA THR A 28 -28.35 -17.56 -9.24
C THR A 28 -27.62 -16.44 -8.50
N ARG A 29 -28.03 -15.18 -8.72
CA ARG A 29 -27.47 -14.02 -8.02
C ARG A 29 -27.84 -14.08 -6.54
N VAL A 30 -26.84 -14.24 -5.67
CA VAL A 30 -27.01 -14.35 -4.21
C VAL A 30 -26.79 -13.04 -3.45
N GLY A 31 -26.23 -12.02 -4.09
CA GLY A 31 -26.00 -10.71 -3.48
C GLY A 31 -25.26 -9.77 -4.42
N CYS A 32 -25.29 -8.47 -4.11
CA CYS A 32 -24.56 -7.44 -4.84
C CYS A 32 -23.59 -6.78 -3.88
N TYR A 33 -22.35 -6.62 -4.33
CA TYR A 33 -21.29 -6.06 -3.50
C TYR A 33 -20.49 -5.05 -4.32
N GLN A 34 -19.98 -4.05 -3.63
CA GLN A 34 -19.02 -3.11 -4.19
C GLN A 34 -17.69 -3.22 -3.45
N GLU A 35 -16.60 -3.05 -4.19
CA GLU A 35 -15.26 -2.92 -3.59
C GLU A 35 -15.13 -1.58 -2.87
N VAL A 36 -14.69 -1.63 -1.61
CA VAL A 36 -14.38 -0.44 -0.81
C VAL A 36 -12.94 -0.53 -0.32
N LYS A 37 -12.14 0.48 -0.65
CA LYS A 37 -10.76 0.59 -0.17
C LYS A 37 -10.75 1.19 1.24
N VAL A 38 -10.28 0.43 2.21
CA VAL A 38 -10.03 0.88 3.57
C VAL A 38 -8.58 1.37 3.66
N PRO A 39 -8.32 2.63 4.03
CA PRO A 39 -6.97 3.15 4.14
C PRO A 39 -6.23 2.52 5.33
N ALA A 40 -4.89 2.53 5.25
CA ALA A 40 -4.05 2.10 6.36
C ALA A 40 -4.26 2.98 7.59
N GLN A 41 -4.29 2.35 8.77
CA GLN A 41 -4.46 3.04 10.03
C GLN A 41 -3.11 3.24 10.72
N TYR A 42 -2.90 4.42 11.29
CA TYR A 42 -1.67 4.79 11.98
C TYR A 42 -1.98 5.31 13.38
N SER A 43 -1.23 4.85 14.37
CA SER A 43 -1.17 5.46 15.69
C SER A 43 -0.12 6.56 15.67
N VAL A 44 -0.48 7.73 16.21
CA VAL A 44 0.41 8.90 16.26
C VAL A 44 0.75 9.19 17.71
N LYS A 45 2.04 9.19 18.02
CA LYS A 45 2.56 9.58 19.34
C LYS A 45 3.40 10.84 19.21
N ARG A 46 3.10 11.87 20.01
CA ARG A 46 3.94 13.06 20.12
C ARG A 46 4.94 12.88 21.24
N VAL A 47 6.22 13.01 20.93
CA VAL A 47 7.31 12.90 21.90
C VAL A 47 8.02 14.25 21.96
N LYS A 48 8.11 14.83 23.16
CA LYS A 48 8.89 16.06 23.36
C LYS A 48 10.38 15.72 23.21
N ILE A 49 11.07 16.46 22.34
CA ILE A 49 12.52 16.31 22.10
C ILE A 49 13.30 17.42 22.78
N LYS A 50 12.72 18.62 22.84
CA LYS A 50 13.37 19.78 23.43
C LYS A 50 12.34 20.59 24.21
N ASP A 51 12.67 20.95 25.44
CA ASP A 51 11.87 21.90 26.20
C ASP A 51 12.00 23.32 25.62
N GLU A 52 11.04 24.14 26.00
CA GLU A 52 11.11 25.58 25.83
C GLU A 52 12.34 26.16 26.54
N TYR A 53 12.99 27.14 25.92
CA TYR A 53 14.18 27.76 26.48
C TYR A 53 14.34 29.20 26.00
N ARG A 54 15.11 29.98 26.75
CA ARG A 54 15.47 31.36 26.38
C ARG A 54 16.94 31.45 26.00
N GLN A 55 17.25 32.28 25.00
CA GLN A 55 18.63 32.47 24.55
C GLN A 55 18.86 33.93 24.11
N TYR A 56 19.99 34.49 24.52
CA TYR A 56 20.47 35.77 24.02
C TYR A 56 21.07 35.62 22.63
N ILE A 57 20.62 36.44 21.68
CA ILE A 57 21.10 36.44 20.30
C ILE A 57 21.61 37.84 19.95
N LYS A 58 22.89 37.92 19.58
CA LYS A 58 23.49 39.14 19.07
C LYS A 58 23.08 39.34 17.61
N ARG A 59 22.45 40.48 17.33
CA ARG A 59 22.05 40.91 15.99
C ARG A 59 23.24 41.54 15.26
N THR A 60 23.15 41.61 13.94
CA THR A 60 24.19 42.21 13.07
C THR A 60 24.43 43.69 13.37
N ASN A 61 23.44 44.41 13.91
CA ASN A 61 23.55 45.81 14.34
C ASN A 61 24.10 45.99 15.77
N GLY A 62 24.56 44.91 16.43
CA GLY A 62 25.14 44.96 17.77
C GLY A 62 24.15 44.87 18.94
N ARG A 63 22.83 44.93 18.69
CA ARG A 63 21.80 44.71 19.72
C ARG A 63 21.79 43.25 20.20
N ILE A 64 21.53 43.02 21.47
CA ILE A 64 21.33 41.68 22.04
C ILE A 64 19.85 41.52 22.39
N ASP A 65 19.21 40.54 21.79
CA ASP A 65 17.81 40.21 22.05
C ASP A 65 17.73 38.95 22.92
N LEU A 66 16.87 38.96 23.93
CA LEU A 66 16.47 37.74 24.63
C LEU A 66 15.29 37.11 23.88
N MET A 67 15.52 35.94 23.28
CA MET A 67 14.52 35.21 22.51
C MET A 67 13.97 34.04 23.33
N GLU A 68 12.67 33.78 23.21
CA GLU A 68 12.02 32.59 23.78
C GLU A 68 11.70 31.61 22.65
N PHE A 69 12.18 30.37 22.81
CA PHE A 69 11.99 29.28 21.86
C PHE A 69 10.99 28.28 22.44
N PRO A 70 9.96 27.87 21.68
CA PRO A 70 8.98 26.91 22.16
C PRO A 70 9.56 25.49 22.22
N ALA A 71 8.89 24.63 22.97
CA ALA A 71 9.22 23.20 22.99
C ALA A 71 9.06 22.56 21.60
N VAL A 72 9.97 21.66 21.27
CA VAL A 72 10.00 20.93 20.00
C VAL A 72 9.53 19.50 20.23
N TYR A 73 8.56 19.07 19.42
CA TYR A 73 7.99 17.72 19.46
C TYR A 73 8.22 17.00 18.14
N ARG A 74 8.38 15.68 18.20
CA ARG A 74 8.35 14.79 17.04
C ARG A 74 7.11 13.93 17.06
N GLU A 75 6.53 13.72 15.88
CA GLU A 75 5.43 12.78 15.69
C GLU A 75 5.98 11.43 15.23
N ASP A 76 5.86 10.44 16.09
CA ASP A 76 6.19 9.05 15.78
C ASP A 76 4.90 8.37 15.30
N LYS A 77 4.85 8.04 14.01
CA LYS A 77 3.72 7.34 13.37
C LYS A 77 4.03 5.86 13.28
N THR A 78 3.18 5.04 13.89
CA THR A 78 3.28 3.57 13.82
C THR A 78 2.09 3.03 13.04
N LYS A 79 2.35 2.23 12.01
CA LYS A 79 1.29 1.57 11.24
C LYS A 79 0.63 0.49 12.10
N VAL A 80 -0.68 0.59 12.29
CA VAL A 80 -1.48 -0.33 13.11
C VAL A 80 -2.22 -1.33 12.23
N ALA A 81 -2.67 -0.90 11.05
CA ALA A 81 -3.33 -1.77 10.09
C ALA A 81 -2.95 -1.37 8.65
N GLU A 82 -2.77 -2.37 7.79
CA GLU A 82 -2.54 -2.16 6.36
C GLU A 82 -3.81 -1.69 5.65
N ALA A 83 -3.62 -1.00 4.54
CA ALA A 83 -4.72 -0.72 3.62
C ALA A 83 -5.21 -2.04 3.01
N HIS A 84 -6.52 -2.22 2.90
CA HIS A 84 -7.11 -3.42 2.34
C HIS A 84 -8.44 -3.11 1.65
N THR A 85 -8.86 -4.00 0.76
CA THR A 85 -10.15 -3.89 0.07
C THR A 85 -11.15 -4.82 0.73
N VAL A 86 -12.37 -4.32 0.98
CA VAL A 86 -13.49 -5.12 1.48
C VAL A 86 -14.64 -5.10 0.48
N MET A 87 -15.38 -6.20 0.40
CA MET A 87 -16.64 -6.25 -0.33
C MET A 87 -17.75 -5.77 0.60
N ARG A 88 -18.37 -4.64 0.28
CA ARG A 88 -19.52 -4.11 1.02
C ARG A 88 -20.79 -4.43 0.26
N GLU A 89 -21.74 -5.06 0.93
CA GLU A 89 -23.03 -5.37 0.34
C GLU A 89 -23.79 -4.09 -0.04
N ILE A 90 -24.46 -4.15 -1.19
CA ILE A 90 -25.31 -3.10 -1.74
C ILE A 90 -26.62 -3.73 -2.23
N VAL A 91 -27.63 -2.88 -2.44
CA VAL A 91 -28.89 -3.31 -3.04
C VAL A 91 -28.64 -3.75 -4.48
N CYS A 92 -29.13 -4.95 -4.83
CA CYS A 92 -29.21 -5.39 -6.21
C CYS A 92 -30.32 -4.61 -6.93
N ASN A 93 -29.93 -3.72 -7.84
CA ASN A 93 -30.84 -3.09 -8.79
C ASN A 93 -31.10 -4.00 -9.99
#